data_AF-A0A945LT19-F1
#
_entry.id   AF-A0A945LT19-F1
#
_cell.length_a   1.000
_cell.length_b   1.000
_cell.length_c   1.000
_cell.angle_alpha   90.00
_cell.angle_beta   90.00
_cell.angle_gamma   90.00
#
_symmetry.space_group_name_H-M   'P 1'
#
loop_
_entity.id
_entity.type
_entity.pdbx_description
1 polymer ?
#
loop_
_entity_poly.entity_id
_entity_poly.type
_entity_poly.pdbx_seq_one_letter_code
_entity_poly.pdbx_strand_id
1 'polypeptide(L)' 'MAEAAIRLVDKDNMDKDKALEAALGQIERNFGKGSIMRLGKNEQVVEIETVSTGSLGLDIGLGIGGLPR' A
#
# COMPACT_ATOMS: atom_id res chain seq x y z
N MET A 1 37.28 8.69 5.17
CA MET A 1 36.50 7.53 4.71
C MET A 1 35.04 7.76 5.08
N ALA A 2 34.19 8.06 4.09
CA ALA A 2 32.73 8.06 4.20
C ALA A 2 32.18 8.13 2.77
N GLU A 3 32.13 6.98 2.10
CA GLU A 3 31.57 6.87 0.74
C GLU A 3 30.05 6.70 0.88
N ALA A 4 29.30 7.78 0.66
CA ALA A 4 27.85 7.73 0.55
C ALA A 4 27.49 7.03 -0.77
N ALA A 5 27.32 5.71 -0.70
CA ALA A 5 26.92 4.88 -1.82
C ALA A 5 25.42 5.02 -2.12
N ILE A 6 25.01 6.15 -2.71
CA ILE A 6 23.75 6.21 -3.46
C ILE A 6 24.10 5.76 -4.88
N ARG A 7 24.16 4.44 -5.08
CA ARG A 7 24.42 3.84 -6.39
C ARG A 7 23.21 4.09 -7.30
N LEU A 8 23.47 4.79 -8.39
CA LEU A 8 22.58 5.03 -9.53
C LEU A 8 21.91 3.73 -9.97
N VAL A 9 20.61 3.62 -9.67
CA VAL A 9 19.80 2.48 -10.12
C VAL A 9 19.37 2.77 -11.57
N ASP A 10 20.21 2.42 -12.54
CA ASP A 10 19.89 2.45 -13.97
C ASP A 10 20.31 1.16 -14.70
N LYS A 11 20.37 0.05 -13.97
CA LYS A 11 20.51 -1.29 -14.57
C LYS A 11 19.31 -2.14 -14.18
N ASP A 12 18.53 -2.49 -15.18
CA ASP A 12 17.47 -3.50 -15.18
C ASP A 12 16.23 -3.19 -14.32
N ASN A 13 15.15 -2.78 -15.00
CA ASN A 13 13.84 -2.47 -14.41
C ASN A 13 13.30 -3.61 -13.51
N MET A 14 13.66 -4.86 -13.82
CA MET A 14 13.30 -6.04 -13.03
C MET A 14 13.92 -6.06 -11.61
N ASP A 15 15.16 -5.58 -11.45
CA ASP A 15 15.81 -5.55 -10.15
C ASP A 15 15.21 -4.44 -9.26
N LYS A 16 14.77 -3.33 -9.88
CA LYS A 16 14.02 -2.26 -9.20
C LYS A 16 12.70 -2.78 -8.64
N ASP A 17 11.92 -3.49 -9.46
CA ASP A 17 10.62 -4.03 -9.04
C ASP A 17 10.77 -5.04 -7.90
N LYS A 18 11.77 -5.93 -7.97
CA LYS A 18 12.04 -6.91 -6.91
C LYS A 18 12.47 -6.25 -5.60
N ALA A 19 13.34 -5.25 -5.68
CA ALA A 19 13.76 -4.49 -4.50
C ALA A 19 12.60 -3.69 -3.90
N LEU A 20 11.74 -3.13 -4.75
CA LEU A 20 10.55 -2.40 -4.35
C LEU A 20 9.56 -3.31 -3.60
N GLU A 21 9.19 -4.46 -4.15
CA GLU A 21 8.27 -5.40 -3.50
C GLU A 21 8.84 -5.94 -2.17
N ALA A 22 10.15 -6.19 -2.09
CA ALA A 22 10.80 -6.58 -0.84
C ALA A 22 10.73 -5.49 0.24
N ALA A 23 10.94 -4.22 -0.15
CA ALA A 23 10.82 -3.09 0.76
C ALA A 23 9.37 -2.85 1.20
N LEU A 24 8.40 -2.98 0.29
CA LEU A 24 6.97 -2.89 0.59
C LEU A 24 6.57 -3.93 1.64
N GLY A 25 6.99 -5.19 1.49
CA GLY A 25 6.73 -6.24 2.47
C GLY A 25 7.38 -6.00 3.83
N GLN A 26 8.57 -5.38 3.87
CA GLN A 26 9.20 -4.98 5.14
C GLN A 26 8.40 -3.90 5.87
N ILE A 27 7.85 -2.92 5.14
CA ILE A 27 7.00 -1.86 5.71
C ILE A 27 5.72 -2.49 6.28
N GLU A 28 5.03 -3.34 5.53
CA GLU A 28 3.81 -4.01 6.01
C GLU A 28 4.05 -4.86 7.25
N ARG A 29 5.18 -5.58 7.33
CA ARG A 29 5.51 -6.40 8.50
C ARG A 29 5.78 -5.57 9.76
N ASN A 30 6.42 -4.41 9.61
CA ASN A 30 6.82 -3.58 10.74
C ASN A 30 5.69 -2.67 11.24
N PHE A 31 4.82 -2.21 10.33
CA PHE A 31 3.79 -1.19 10.63
C PHE A 31 2.35 -1.72 10.51
N GLY A 32 2.16 -2.96 10.09
CA GLY A 32 0.85 -3.59 9.90
C GLY A 32 0.39 -3.59 8.44
N LYS A 33 -0.56 -4.47 8.12
CA LYS A 33 -1.16 -4.57 6.77
C LYS A 33 -1.85 -3.25 6.40
N GLY A 34 -1.68 -2.80 5.16
CA GLY A 34 -2.28 -1.54 4.68
C GLY A 34 -1.51 -0.27 5.07
N SER A 35 -0.37 -0.38 5.76
CA SER A 35 0.52 0.75 6.05
C SER A 35 1.17 1.35 4.80
N ILE A 36 1.25 0.59 3.70
CA ILE A 36 1.62 1.07 2.38
C ILE A 36 0.81 0.33 1.31
N MET A 37 0.23 1.06 0.35
CA MET A 37 -0.64 0.50 -0.69
C MET A 37 -0.45 1.28 -2.00
N ARG A 38 -0.67 0.61 -3.14
CA ARG A 38 -0.68 1.30 -4.44
C ARG A 38 -2.04 1.96 -4.67
N LEU A 39 -2.04 3.28 -4.89
CA LEU A 39 -3.25 4.05 -5.17
C LEU A 39 -3.93 3.54 -6.45
N GLY A 40 -5.21 3.16 -6.37
CA GLY A 40 -6.00 2.70 -7.52
C GLY A 40 -5.83 1.22 -7.90
N LYS A 41 -4.96 0.47 -7.21
CA LYS A 41 -4.96 -0.99 -7.34
C LYS A 41 -6.14 -1.50 -6.51
N ASN A 42 -7.18 -2.01 -7.19
CA ASN A 42 -8.35 -2.67 -6.58
C ASN A 42 -7.94 -4.00 -5.91
N GLU A 43 -6.84 -4.03 -5.16
CA GLU A 43 -6.59 -5.13 -4.23
C GLU A 43 -7.66 -5.01 -3.16
N GLN A 44 -8.38 -6.13 -2.98
CA GLN A 44 -9.49 -6.28 -2.07
C GLN A 44 -9.20 -5.45 -0.83
N VAL A 45 -10.03 -4.42 -0.65
CA VAL A 45 -10.26 -3.78 0.64
C VAL A 45 -10.14 -4.90 1.65
N VAL A 46 -9.10 -4.83 2.49
CA VAL A 46 -8.91 -5.76 3.61
C VAL A 46 -10.30 -6.01 4.18
N GLU A 47 -10.70 -7.27 4.44
CA GLU A 47 -12.01 -7.55 5.04
C GLU A 47 -12.08 -6.81 6.38
N ILE A 48 -12.55 -5.57 6.31
CA ILE A 48 -12.68 -4.62 7.40
C ILE A 48 -14.17 -4.60 7.64
N GLU A 49 -14.56 -4.91 8.87
CA GLU A 49 -15.95 -4.72 9.26
C GLU A 49 -16.26 -3.22 9.16
N THR A 50 -17.25 -2.86 8.34
CA THR A 50 -17.65 -1.47 8.16
C THR A 50 -19.06 -1.23 8.69
N VAL A 51 -19.30 -0.01 9.16
CA VAL A 51 -20.62 0.50 9.52
C VAL A 51 -21.03 1.50 8.44
N SER A 52 -22.16 1.24 7.78
CA SER A 52 -22.69 2.16 6.75
C SER A 52 -22.86 3.57 7.32
N THR A 53 -22.48 4.56 6.52
CA THR A 53 -22.68 5.97 6.87
C THR A 53 -24.15 6.41 6.78
N GLY A 54 -25.03 5.56 6.24
CA GLY A 54 -26.41 5.90 5.92
C GLY A 54 -26.58 6.66 4.59
N SER A 55 -25.49 6.93 3.88
CA SER A 55 -25.47 7.54 2.55
C SER A 55 -24.75 6.64 1.55
N LEU A 56 -25.51 6.11 0.59
CA LEU A 56 -24.98 5.16 -0.41
C LEU A 56 -23.82 5.75 -1.23
N GLY A 57 -23.90 7.03 -1.61
CA GLY A 57 -22.84 7.68 -2.37
C GLY A 57 -21.54 7.83 -1.58
N LEU A 58 -21.64 8.02 -0.26
CA LEU A 58 -20.47 8.13 0.60
C LEU A 58 -19.85 6.76 0.87
N ASP A 59 -20.66 5.74 1.11
CA ASP A 59 -20.20 4.36 1.30
C ASP A 59 -19.43 3.83 0.08
N ILE A 60 -19.92 4.15 -1.13
CA ILE A 60 -19.23 3.83 -2.39
C ILE A 60 -17.93 4.64 -2.54
N GLY A 61 -17.96 5.94 -2.23
CA GLY A 61 -16.79 6.81 -2.35
C GLY A 61 -15.64 6.45 -1.39
N LEU A 62 -15.98 5.91 -0.22
CA LEU A 62 -14.99 5.34 0.71
C LEU A 62 -14.34 4.06 0.17
N GLY A 63 -14.90 3.44 -0.87
CA GLY A 63 -14.41 2.21 -1.51
C GLY A 63 -14.60 0.95 -0.67
N ILE A 64 -14.74 1.11 0.65
CA ILE A 64 -14.86 0.03 1.64
C ILE A 64 -16.31 -0.20 2.11
N GLY A 65 -17.28 0.57 1.60
CA GLY A 65 -18.70 0.39 1.89
C GLY A 65 -19.19 1.00 3.21
N GLY A 66 -18.37 1.79 3.90
CA GLY A 66 -18.75 2.46 5.16
C GLY A 66 -17.55 2.92 5.98
N LEU A 67 -17.79 3.28 7.24
CA LEU A 67 -16.73 3.59 8.20
C LEU A 67 -16.15 2.30 8.78
N PRO A 68 -14.82 2.15 8.85
CA PRO A 68 -14.19 0.95 9.40
C PRO A 68 -14.39 0.88 10.92
N ARG A 69 -14.67 -0.33 11.44
CA ARG A 69 -14.77 -0.63 12.88
C ARG A 69 -13.40 -0.84 13.51
#